data_AF-A0A7C5ZAT4-F1
#
_entry.id   AF-A0A7C5ZAT4-F1
#
_cell.length_a   1.000
_cell.length_b   1.000
_cell.length_c   1.000
_cell.angle_alpha   90.00
_cell.angle_beta   90.00
_cell.angle_gamma   90.00
#
_symmetry.space_group_name_H-M   'P 1'
#
loop_
_entity.id
_entity.type
_entity.pdbx_description
1 polymer ?
#
loop_
_entity_poly.entity_id
_entity_poly.type
_entity_poly.pdbx_seq_one_letter_code
_entity_poly.pdbx_strand_id
1 'polypeptide(L)'
;MGAREQAPINVNYLVDEVMHFFAKEDGFYVSDNFQEVHCSTGCFWQLTLSANSSILQLFANISGRANFGGGLMKIQTYEIDGMFVIHPSALDENASRRLLKGSQRLKLNSPDRRALDEVVFEVLGLTAGEREAVYEAVVAMVRARLQKAQSV
;
A
#
# COMPACT_ATOMS: atom_id res chain seq x y z
N MET A 1 -12.81 -21.30 20.68
CA MET A 1 -11.90 -20.28 20.13
C MET A 1 -11.14 -20.91 18.99
N GLY A 2 -11.26 -20.39 17.77
CA GLY A 2 -10.57 -20.94 16.60
C GLY A 2 -9.09 -20.56 16.63
N ALA A 3 -8.21 -21.51 16.33
CA ALA A 3 -6.81 -21.20 16.06
C ALA A 3 -6.76 -20.30 14.81
N ARG A 4 -6.11 -19.14 14.92
CA ARG A 4 -5.89 -18.20 13.82
C ARG A 4 -4.39 -18.13 13.57
N GLU A 5 -3.98 -18.30 12.33
CA GLU A 5 -2.59 -18.13 11.93
C GLU A 5 -2.23 -16.64 11.89
N GLN A 6 -0.99 -16.30 12.22
CA GLN A 6 -0.52 -14.92 12.13
C GLN A 6 -0.22 -14.57 10.69
N ALA A 7 -0.87 -13.54 10.15
CA ALA A 7 -0.55 -13.06 8.81
C ALA A 7 0.79 -12.29 8.80
N PRO A 8 1.64 -12.51 7.79
CA PRO A 8 2.90 -11.79 7.64
C PRO A 8 2.68 -10.33 7.23
N ILE A 9 1.59 -10.04 6.51
CA ILE A 9 1.22 -8.70 6.07
C ILE A 9 -0.22 -8.40 6.50
N ASN A 10 -0.43 -7.23 7.11
CA ASN A 10 -1.73 -6.76 7.57
C ASN A 10 -2.00 -5.35 7.06
N VAL A 11 -3.24 -5.09 6.63
CA VAL A 11 -3.62 -3.88 5.90
C VAL A 11 -4.79 -3.18 6.56
N ASN A 12 -4.69 -1.88 6.80
CA ASN A 12 -5.80 -1.12 7.39
C ASN A 12 -6.97 -1.02 6.41
N TYR A 13 -8.19 -1.34 6.88
CA TYR A 13 -9.40 -1.26 6.03
C TYR A 13 -9.95 0.18 5.90
N LEU A 14 -9.69 1.03 6.89
CA LEU A 14 -10.01 2.46 6.87
C LEU A 14 -8.77 3.25 6.50
N VAL A 15 -8.87 4.05 5.46
CA VAL A 15 -7.76 4.80 4.87
C VAL A 15 -8.07 6.29 4.92
N ASP A 16 -7.20 7.05 5.58
CA ASP A 16 -7.25 8.51 5.65
C ASP A 16 -6.45 9.16 4.51
N GLU A 17 -5.14 8.99 4.49
CA GLU A 17 -4.23 9.44 3.45
C GLU A 17 -3.56 8.25 2.78
N VAL A 18 -3.17 7.23 3.55
CA VAL A 18 -2.32 6.13 3.09
C VAL A 18 -2.90 4.78 3.50
N MET A 19 -3.00 3.88 2.52
CA MET A 19 -3.22 2.46 2.77
C MET A 19 -1.88 1.81 3.12
N HIS A 20 -1.72 1.36 4.36
CA HIS A 20 -0.48 0.83 4.89
C HIS A 20 -0.53 -0.70 4.89
N PHE A 21 0.49 -1.32 4.30
CA PHE A 21 0.71 -2.76 4.37
C PHE A 21 1.81 -3.01 5.40
N PHE A 22 1.39 -3.26 6.65
CA PHE A 22 2.26 -3.52 7.78
C PHE A 22 2.80 -4.95 7.68
N ALA A 23 4.10 -5.12 7.73
CA ALA A 23 4.73 -6.40 7.41
C ALA A 23 5.72 -6.85 8.50
N LYS A 24 5.72 -8.15 8.79
CA LYS A 24 6.66 -8.82 9.70
C LYS A 24 6.85 -10.28 9.24
N GLU A 25 8.09 -10.71 9.04
CA GLU A 25 8.43 -12.03 8.44
C GLU A 25 7.77 -13.22 9.19
N ASP A 26 7.68 -13.14 10.52
CA ASP A 26 7.10 -14.18 11.38
C ASP A 26 5.64 -13.88 11.79
N GLY A 27 5.03 -12.85 11.20
CA GLY A 27 3.63 -12.49 11.42
C GLY A 27 3.33 -11.83 12.77
N PHE A 28 2.11 -11.30 12.88
CA PHE A 28 1.57 -10.70 14.10
C PHE A 28 0.04 -10.69 14.09
N TYR A 29 -0.56 -10.67 15.29
CA TYR A 29 -2.00 -10.55 15.44
C TYR A 29 -2.47 -9.11 15.31
N VAL A 30 -3.60 -8.94 14.64
CA VAL A 30 -4.29 -7.67 14.47
C VAL A 30 -5.77 -7.81 14.84
N SER A 31 -6.40 -6.69 15.20
CA SER A 31 -7.86 -6.65 15.36
C SER A 31 -8.57 -6.82 14.02
N ASP A 32 -9.89 -6.87 14.05
CA ASP A 32 -10.78 -6.85 12.89
C ASP A 32 -10.72 -5.56 12.05
N ASN A 33 -9.97 -4.55 12.49
CA ASN A 33 -9.70 -3.34 11.72
C ASN A 33 -8.61 -3.55 10.64
N PHE A 34 -8.13 -4.76 10.47
CA PHE A 34 -7.11 -5.10 9.49
C PHE A 34 -7.54 -6.30 8.66
N GLN A 35 -7.09 -6.28 7.41
CA GLN A 35 -7.19 -7.39 6.48
C GLN A 35 -5.85 -8.09 6.40
N GLU A 36 -5.89 -9.41 6.30
CA GLU A 36 -4.70 -10.25 6.25
C GLU A 36 -4.30 -10.55 4.81
N VAL A 37 -3.01 -10.45 4.53
CA VAL A 37 -2.41 -10.89 3.28
C VAL A 37 -1.39 -11.98 3.62
N HIS A 38 -1.67 -13.19 3.13
CA HIS A 38 -0.83 -14.37 3.34
C HIS A 38 0.02 -14.61 2.10
N CYS A 39 1.32 -14.83 2.30
CA CYS A 39 2.27 -15.09 1.23
C CYS A 39 3.36 -16.04 1.70
N SER A 40 4.02 -16.73 0.78
CA SER A 40 5.18 -17.56 1.13
C SER A 40 6.38 -16.69 1.50
N THR A 41 7.29 -17.23 2.31
CA THR A 41 8.48 -16.49 2.79
C THR A 41 9.35 -15.96 1.63
N GLY A 42 9.41 -16.68 0.51
CA GLY A 42 10.22 -16.31 -0.65
C GLY A 42 9.72 -15.11 -1.46
N CYS A 43 8.49 -14.63 -1.23
CA CYS A 43 7.96 -13.44 -1.90
C CYS A 43 7.59 -12.30 -0.94
N PHE A 44 7.82 -12.49 0.36
CA PHE A 44 7.40 -11.57 1.41
C PHE A 44 7.90 -10.13 1.20
N TRP A 45 9.19 -9.95 0.93
CA TRP A 45 9.80 -8.63 0.81
C TRP A 45 9.36 -7.91 -0.46
N GLN A 46 9.34 -8.61 -1.59
CA GLN A 46 8.92 -8.05 -2.88
C GLN A 46 7.43 -7.67 -2.86
N LEU A 47 6.58 -8.53 -2.30
CA LEU A 47 5.15 -8.25 -2.15
C LEU A 47 4.92 -7.04 -1.25
N THR A 48 5.61 -6.98 -0.10
CA THR A 48 5.52 -5.84 0.83
C THR A 48 5.94 -4.53 0.17
N LEU A 49 7.01 -4.55 -0.64
CA LEU A 49 7.50 -3.37 -1.36
C LEU A 49 6.46 -2.93 -2.39
N SER A 50 5.98 -3.86 -3.22
CA SER A 50 4.98 -3.55 -4.23
C SER A 50 3.70 -3.00 -3.62
N ALA A 51 3.23 -3.60 -2.51
CA ALA A 51 1.99 -3.21 -1.86
C ALA A 51 2.12 -1.86 -1.13
N ASN A 52 3.32 -1.43 -0.77
CA ASN A 52 3.51 -0.10 -0.21
C ASN A 52 3.85 0.97 -1.25
N SER A 53 3.83 0.66 -2.55
CA SER A 53 4.14 1.63 -3.62
C SER A 53 3.02 2.65 -3.88
N SER A 54 3.37 3.77 -4.52
CA SER A 54 2.43 4.79 -4.99
C SER A 54 1.53 4.30 -6.13
N ILE A 55 1.96 3.30 -6.90
CA ILE A 55 1.07 2.60 -7.86
C ILE A 55 -0.06 1.90 -7.12
N LEU A 56 0.24 1.21 -6.02
CA LEU A 56 -0.83 0.60 -5.23
C LEU A 56 -1.72 1.68 -4.58
N GLN A 57 -1.15 2.79 -4.09
CA GLN A 57 -1.97 3.90 -3.58
C GLN A 57 -2.91 4.47 -4.66
N LEU A 58 -2.46 4.55 -5.92
CA LEU A 58 -3.28 4.98 -7.05
C LEU A 58 -4.51 4.07 -7.20
N PHE A 59 -4.28 2.76 -7.30
CA PHE A 59 -5.37 1.78 -7.41
C PHE A 59 -6.27 1.76 -6.17
N ALA A 60 -5.71 1.89 -4.96
CA ALA A 60 -6.48 1.96 -3.73
C ALA A 60 -7.44 3.16 -3.72
N ASN A 61 -7.00 4.33 -4.20
CA ASN A 61 -7.85 5.52 -4.28
C ASN A 61 -8.89 5.45 -5.41
N ILE A 62 -8.64 4.69 -6.48
CA ILE A 62 -9.61 4.45 -7.55
C ILE A 62 -10.71 3.47 -7.09
N SER A 63 -10.31 2.37 -6.45
CA SER A 63 -11.22 1.28 -6.08
C SER A 63 -11.92 1.48 -4.74
N GLY A 64 -11.33 2.27 -3.83
CA GLY A 64 -11.83 2.41 -2.48
C GLY A 64 -13.09 3.28 -2.38
N ARG A 65 -13.96 2.94 -1.43
CA ARG A 65 -15.27 3.56 -1.26
C ARG A 65 -15.22 4.69 -0.25
N ALA A 66 -15.49 5.92 -0.69
CA ALA A 66 -15.63 7.08 0.16
C ALA A 66 -17.03 7.11 0.82
N ASN A 67 -17.26 6.24 1.78
CA ASN A 67 -18.58 6.05 2.42
C ASN A 67 -18.66 6.59 3.86
N PHE A 68 -17.56 7.09 4.42
CA PHE A 68 -17.52 7.56 5.81
C PHE A 68 -17.38 9.08 5.90
N GLY A 69 -17.93 9.64 6.99
CA GLY A 69 -17.69 11.04 7.36
C GLY A 69 -16.20 11.32 7.55
N GLY A 70 -15.80 12.59 7.36
CA GLY A 70 -14.39 12.99 7.46
C GLY A 70 -13.50 12.58 6.29
N GLY A 71 -14.07 12.01 5.21
CA GLY A 71 -13.31 11.68 4.00
C GLY A 71 -12.49 10.41 4.16
N LEU A 72 -12.87 9.55 5.12
CA LEU A 72 -12.28 8.23 5.26
C LEU A 72 -12.77 7.32 4.14
N MET A 73 -11.82 6.62 3.53
CA MET A 73 -12.07 5.60 2.52
C MET A 73 -12.14 4.23 3.18
N LYS A 74 -13.10 3.41 2.76
CA LYS A 74 -13.19 2.01 3.14
C LYS A 74 -12.72 1.14 1.98
N ILE A 75 -11.87 0.17 2.29
CA ILE A 75 -11.50 -0.91 1.39
C ILE A 75 -11.85 -2.22 2.10
N GLN A 76 -12.55 -3.14 1.43
CA GLN A 76 -12.91 -4.46 1.94
C GLN A 76 -11.99 -5.54 1.35
N THR A 77 -12.03 -6.73 1.94
CA THR A 77 -11.16 -7.86 1.56
C THR A 77 -11.23 -8.19 0.07
N TYR A 78 -12.42 -8.16 -0.53
CA TYR A 78 -12.57 -8.43 -1.97
C TYR A 78 -12.00 -7.31 -2.86
N GLU A 79 -11.89 -6.07 -2.35
CA GLU A 79 -11.23 -4.98 -3.07
C GLU A 79 -9.70 -5.14 -2.99
N ILE A 80 -9.16 -5.60 -1.85
CA ILE A 80 -7.72 -5.93 -1.72
C ILE A 80 -7.35 -7.11 -2.63
N ASP A 81 -8.17 -8.16 -2.65
CA ASP A 81 -7.95 -9.36 -3.49
C ASP A 81 -7.82 -9.01 -4.99
N GLY A 82 -8.53 -7.98 -5.44
CA GLY A 82 -8.46 -7.46 -6.80
C GLY A 82 -7.36 -6.41 -7.05
N MET A 83 -6.53 -6.06 -6.07
CA MET A 83 -5.48 -5.05 -6.26
C MET A 83 -4.31 -5.57 -7.08
N PHE A 84 -3.80 -4.70 -7.96
CA PHE A 84 -2.62 -5.00 -8.75
C PHE A 84 -1.34 -4.75 -7.96
N VAL A 85 -0.51 -5.78 -7.88
CA VAL A 85 0.86 -5.71 -7.38
C VAL A 85 1.83 -6.09 -8.49
N ILE A 86 3.04 -5.55 -8.43
CA ILE A 86 4.17 -6.03 -9.21
C ILE A 86 4.46 -7.47 -8.79
N HIS A 87 4.56 -8.35 -9.78
CA HIS A 87 4.85 -9.75 -9.52
C HIS A 87 6.20 -9.88 -8.79
N PRO A 88 6.28 -10.67 -7.68
CA PRO A 88 7.50 -10.77 -6.87
C PRO A 88 8.77 -11.14 -7.65
N SER A 89 8.66 -11.92 -8.72
CA SER A 89 9.80 -12.29 -9.56
C SER A 89 10.41 -11.14 -10.36
N ALA A 90 9.71 -10.01 -10.49
CA ALA A 90 10.20 -8.82 -11.18
C ALA A 90 10.97 -7.87 -10.24
N LEU A 91 11.02 -8.18 -8.95
CA LEU A 91 11.64 -7.35 -7.92
C LEU A 91 12.81 -8.10 -7.27
N ASP A 92 13.92 -7.40 -7.02
CA ASP A 92 15.06 -7.96 -6.29
C ASP A 92 14.73 -8.09 -4.80
N GLU A 93 14.83 -9.30 -4.26
CA GLU A 93 14.51 -9.60 -2.86
C GLU A 93 15.43 -8.83 -1.90
N ASN A 94 16.73 -8.79 -2.18
CA ASN A 94 17.73 -8.19 -1.29
C ASN A 94 17.57 -6.67 -1.22
N ALA A 95 17.32 -6.02 -2.36
CA ALA A 95 17.00 -4.61 -2.44
C ALA A 95 15.69 -4.29 -1.72
N SER A 96 14.64 -5.08 -1.97
CA SER A 96 13.33 -4.92 -1.31
C SER A 96 13.48 -5.01 0.21
N ARG A 97 14.20 -6.01 0.70
CA ARG A 97 14.49 -6.21 2.12
C ARG A 97 15.26 -5.05 2.73
N ARG A 98 16.33 -4.58 2.07
CA ARG A 98 17.14 -3.45 2.57
C ARG A 98 16.32 -2.17 2.66
N LEU A 99 15.57 -1.83 1.60
CA LEU A 99 14.75 -0.63 1.55
C LEU A 99 13.68 -0.63 2.64
N LEU A 100 12.94 -1.74 2.77
CA LEU A 100 11.87 -1.86 3.77
C LEU A 100 12.42 -1.84 5.20
N LYS A 101 13.52 -2.53 5.50
CA LYS A 101 14.14 -2.50 6.83
C LYS A 101 14.72 -1.13 7.20
N GLY A 102 15.18 -0.36 6.21
CA GLY A 102 15.69 0.99 6.40
C GLY A 102 14.62 2.07 6.47
N SER A 103 13.38 1.76 6.06
CA SER A 103 12.29 2.72 5.99
C SER A 103 11.63 2.97 7.34
N GLN A 104 11.17 4.21 7.54
CA GLN A 104 10.21 4.56 8.57
C GLN A 104 8.78 4.46 8.03
N ARG A 105 7.83 5.08 8.74
CA ARG A 105 6.43 5.12 8.30
C ARG A 105 6.29 5.81 6.94
N LEU A 106 5.81 5.05 5.95
CA LEU A 106 5.68 5.47 4.56
C LEU A 106 4.50 6.42 4.31
N LYS A 107 4.72 7.72 4.50
CA LYS A 107 3.75 8.78 4.14
C LYS A 107 3.72 8.99 2.62
N LEU A 108 2.68 9.64 2.07
CA LEU A 108 2.53 9.87 0.62
C LEU A 108 3.75 10.51 -0.05
N ASN A 109 4.41 11.44 0.64
CA ASN A 109 5.57 12.18 0.10
C ASN A 109 6.86 11.88 0.88
N SER A 110 6.94 10.76 1.60
CA SER A 110 8.16 10.44 2.34
C SER A 110 9.29 10.04 1.38
N PRO A 111 10.56 10.39 1.70
CA PRO A 111 11.70 9.95 0.89
C PRO A 111 11.80 8.43 0.81
N ASP A 112 11.46 7.74 1.90
CA ASP A 112 11.43 6.27 1.94
C ASP A 112 10.43 5.70 0.93
N ARG A 113 9.25 6.30 0.80
CA ARG A 113 8.26 5.88 -0.21
C ARG A 113 8.80 6.11 -1.62
N ARG A 114 9.41 7.27 -1.88
CA ARG A 114 10.05 7.54 -3.19
C ARG A 114 11.15 6.52 -3.52
N ALA A 115 11.90 6.05 -2.53
CA ALA A 115 12.92 5.03 -2.75
C ALA A 115 12.33 3.65 -3.14
N LEU A 116 11.18 3.28 -2.56
CA LEU A 116 10.42 2.09 -2.97
C LEU A 116 9.83 2.28 -4.37
N ASP A 117 9.27 3.45 -4.64
CA ASP A 117 8.63 3.78 -5.90
C ASP A 117 9.60 3.79 -7.07
N GLU A 118 10.86 4.20 -6.85
CA GLU A 118 11.89 4.14 -7.89
C GLU A 118 12.05 2.71 -8.45
N VAL A 119 12.10 1.71 -7.57
CA VAL A 119 12.18 0.29 -7.97
C VAL A 119 10.94 -0.13 -8.76
N VAL A 120 9.75 0.26 -8.29
CA VAL A 120 8.48 -0.09 -8.95
C VAL A 120 8.35 0.60 -10.31
N PHE A 121 8.70 1.88 -10.39
CA PHE A 121 8.63 2.66 -11.62
C PHE A 121 9.66 2.22 -12.65
N GLU A 122 10.85 1.77 -12.22
CA GLU A 122 11.84 1.16 -13.10
C GLU A 122 11.30 -0.13 -13.71
N VAL A 123 10.71 -1.02 -12.90
CA VAL A 123 10.09 -2.27 -13.38
C VAL A 123 8.95 -2.00 -14.37
N LEU A 124 8.16 -0.95 -14.13
CA LEU A 124 7.08 -0.53 -15.03
C LEU A 124 7.55 0.26 -16.25
N GLY A 125 8.82 0.69 -16.30
CA GLY A 125 9.37 1.50 -17.38
C GLY A 125 8.79 2.91 -17.47
N LEU A 126 8.33 3.49 -16.35
CA LEU A 126 7.71 4.81 -16.36
C LEU A 126 8.74 5.91 -16.62
N THR A 127 8.39 6.84 -17.50
CA THR A 127 9.13 8.08 -17.75
C THR A 127 9.03 9.04 -16.56
N ALA A 128 9.95 10.00 -16.46
CA ALA A 128 9.92 11.00 -15.38
C ALA A 128 8.57 11.74 -15.29
N GLY A 129 7.95 12.06 -16.43
CA GLY A 129 6.64 12.71 -16.47
C GLY A 129 5.50 11.82 -15.94
N GLU A 130 5.51 10.53 -16.29
CA GLU A 130 4.51 9.58 -15.78
C GLU A 130 4.67 9.32 -14.28
N ARG A 131 5.92 9.27 -13.78
CA ARG A 131 6.21 9.14 -12.35
C ARG A 131 5.63 10.30 -11.55
N GLU A 132 5.86 11.54 -12.00
CA GLU A 132 5.27 12.73 -11.36
C GLU A 132 3.74 12.73 -11.49
N ALA A 133 3.19 12.32 -12.63
CA ALA A 133 1.73 12.20 -12.80
C ALA A 133 1.09 11.21 -11.82
N VAL A 134 1.76 10.08 -11.50
CA VAL A 134 1.30 9.14 -10.47
C VAL A 134 1.24 9.83 -9.10
N TYR A 135 2.30 10.53 -8.69
CA TYR A 135 2.32 11.23 -7.42
C TYR A 135 1.23 12.32 -7.33
N GLU A 136 1.10 13.13 -8.38
CA GLU A 136 0.10 14.19 -8.46
C GLU A 136 -1.32 13.62 -8.39
N ALA A 137 -1.61 12.55 -9.14
CA ALA A 137 -2.92 11.92 -9.15
C ALA A 137 -3.30 11.38 -7.77
N VAL A 138 -2.39 10.69 -7.08
CA VAL A 138 -2.62 10.18 -5.73
C VAL A 138 -2.90 11.32 -4.76
N VAL A 139 -2.06 12.36 -4.76
CA VAL A 139 -2.23 13.53 -3.87
C VAL A 139 -3.54 14.27 -4.17
N ALA A 140 -3.89 14.45 -5.44
CA ALA A 140 -5.13 15.11 -5.86
C ALA A 140 -6.37 14.35 -5.38
N MET A 141 -6.41 13.02 -5.56
CA MET A 141 -7.53 12.18 -5.11
C MET A 141 -7.70 12.21 -3.59
N VAL A 142 -6.59 12.09 -2.84
CA VAL A 142 -6.62 12.14 -1.36
C VAL A 142 -7.11 13.50 -0.90
N ARG A 143 -6.58 14.61 -1.44
CA ARG A 143 -7.00 15.97 -1.07
C ARG A 143 -8.47 16.21 -1.40
N ALA A 144 -8.92 15.82 -2.60
CA ALA A 144 -10.30 15.99 -3.02
C ALA A 144 -11.26 15.28 -2.06
N ARG A 145 -10.93 14.06 -1.61
CA ARG A 145 -11.72 13.30 -0.65
C ARG A 145 -11.77 13.99 0.73
N LEU A 146 -10.62 14.37 1.27
CA LEU A 146 -10.52 14.96 2.61
C LEU A 146 -11.16 16.36 2.69
N GLN A 147 -10.96 17.20 1.68
CA GLN A 147 -11.53 18.56 1.63
C GLN A 147 -13.06 18.53 1.44
N LYS A 148 -13.56 17.62 0.60
CA LYS A 148 -15.01 17.46 0.42
C LYS A 148 -15.70 17.17 1.74
N ALA A 149 -15.08 16.37 2.60
CA ALA A 149 -15.65 16.02 3.89
C ALA A 149 -15.63 17.14 4.94
N GLN A 150 -14.81 18.17 4.76
CA GLN A 150 -14.81 19.38 5.61
C GLN A 150 -15.86 20.41 5.16
N SER A 151 -16.40 20.23 3.95
CA SER A 151 -17.34 21.19 3.33
C SER A 151 -18.81 20.77 3.50
N VAL A 152 -19.09 19.75 4.32
CA VAL A 152 -20.44 19.20 4.60
C VAL A 152 -20.80 19.42 6.05
#